data_AF-A0A1H6KFB3-F1
#
_entry.id   AF-A0A1H6KFB3-F1
#
_cell.length_a   1.000
_cell.length_b   1.000
_cell.length_c   1.000
_cell.angle_alpha   90.00
_cell.angle_beta   90.00
_cell.angle_gamma   90.00
#
_symmetry.space_group_name_H-M   'P 1'
#
loop_
_entity.id
_entity.type
_entity.pdbx_description
1 polymer ?
#
loop_
_entity_poly.entity_id
_entity_poly.type
_entity_poly.pdbx_seq_one_letter_code
_entity_poly.pdbx_strand_id
1 'polypeptide(L)' 'MSLFMISIMSFVVTYMNIGWGEQTIEKWLSSFAIAWLAGFPLLYIFAPIFKKIIIQSLSK' A
#
# COMPACT_ATOMS: atom_id res chain seq x y z
N MET A 1 -3.33 1.34 13.11
CA MET A 1 -4.28 0.57 12.29
C MET A 1 -3.70 0.20 10.91
N SER A 2 -3.27 1.14 10.05
CA SER A 2 -2.78 0.80 8.69
C SER A 2 -1.32 0.34 8.58
N LEU A 3 -0.40 0.85 9.42
CA LEU A 3 1.03 0.55 9.26
C LEU A 3 1.35 -0.94 9.47
N PHE A 4 0.74 -1.55 10.49
CA PHE A 4 0.90 -2.97 10.81
C PHE A 4 0.29 -3.89 9.74
N MET A 5 -0.80 -3.44 9.12
CA MET A 5 -1.43 -4.17 8.01
C MET A 5 -0.57 -4.11 6.74
N ILE A 6 -0.01 -2.92 6.43
CA ILE A 6 0.85 -2.71 5.27
C ILE A 6 2.17 -3.48 5.41
N SER A 7 2.75 -3.53 6.62
CA SER A 7 3.98 -4.31 6.85
C SER A 7 3.75 -5.80 6.65
N ILE A 8 2.66 -6.37 7.18
CA ILE A 8 2.30 -7.78 7.00
C ILE A 8 1.96 -8.08 5.53
N MET A 9 1.13 -7.26 4.86
CA MET A 9 0.79 -7.48 3.45
C MET A 9 2.01 -7.39 2.54
N SER A 10 2.89 -6.41 2.77
CA SER A 10 4.17 -6.31 2.06
C SER A 10 5.03 -7.56 2.25
N PHE A 11 5.07 -8.10 3.48
CA PHE A 11 5.84 -9.30 3.80
C PHE A 11 5.28 -10.54 3.09
N VAL A 12 3.96 -10.72 3.13
CA VAL A 12 3.27 -11.83 2.46
C VAL A 12 3.47 -11.76 0.94
N VAL A 13 3.36 -10.58 0.32
CA VAL A 13 3.58 -10.42 -1.13
C VAL A 13 5.03 -10.70 -1.51
N THR A 14 5.99 -10.30 -0.68
CA THR A 14 7.41 -10.60 -0.90
C THR A 14 7.69 -12.09 -0.77
N TYR A 15 7.13 -12.73 0.26
CA TYR A 15 7.24 -14.16 0.49
C TYR A 15 6.61 -14.97 -0.66
N MET A 16 5.45 -14.57 -1.16
CA MET A 16 4.75 -15.25 -2.25
C MET A 16 5.47 -15.12 -3.60
N ASN A 17 6.14 -14.00 -3.87
CA ASN A 17 6.83 -13.79 -5.16
C ASN A 17 8.23 -14.40 -5.22
N ILE A 18 8.96 -14.41 -4.11
CA ILE A 18 10.39 -14.75 -4.09
C ILE A 18 10.67 -16.05 -3.30
N GLY A 19 9.75 -16.48 -2.43
CA GLY A 19 9.97 -17.59 -1.49
C GLY A 19 10.80 -17.18 -0.28
N TRP A 20 11.08 -18.14 0.61
CA TRP A 20 11.98 -17.93 1.76
C TRP A 20 13.44 -18.09 1.32
N GLY A 21 14.22 -17.01 1.37
CA GLY A 21 15.64 -17.00 1.05
C GLY A 21 16.35 -15.82 1.72
N GLU A 22 17.67 -15.76 1.59
CA GLU A 22 18.49 -14.72 2.26
C GLU A 22 18.12 -13.29 1.84
N GLN A 23 17.60 -13.12 0.61
CA GLN A 23 17.21 -11.83 0.06
C GLN A 23 15.76 -11.41 0.41
N THR A 24 14.98 -12.26 1.07
CA THR A 24 13.55 -12.00 1.32
C THR A 24 13.36 -10.76 2.20
N ILE A 25 14.23 -10.56 3.20
CA ILE A 25 14.15 -9.41 4.10
C ILE A 25 14.53 -8.11 3.38
N GLU A 26 15.60 -8.12 2.57
CA GLU A 26 16.02 -6.94 1.78
C GLU A 26 14.96 -6.54 0.75
N LYS A 27 14.41 -7.52 0.03
CA LYS A 27 13.36 -7.31 -0.97
C LYS A 27 12.06 -6.83 -0.31
N TRP A 28 11.75 -7.29 0.90
CA TRP A 28 10.58 -6.84 1.66
C TRP A 28 10.70 -5.38 2.08
N LEU A 29 11.84 -4.98 2.63
CA LEU A 29 12.11 -3.58 3.00
C LEU A 29 12.05 -2.65 1.79
N SER A 30 12.64 -3.07 0.66
CA SER A 30 12.57 -2.31 -0.60
C SER A 30 11.13 -2.18 -1.11
N SER A 31 10.36 -3.29 -1.09
CA SER A 31 8.95 -3.30 -1.50
C SER A 31 8.08 -2.44 -0.60
N PHE A 32 8.31 -2.45 0.72
CA PHE A 32 7.63 -1.59 1.67
C PHE A 32 7.91 -0.10 1.40
N ALA A 33 9.18 0.26 1.13
CA ALA A 33 9.55 1.63 0.80
C ALA A 33 8.91 2.11 -0.51
N ILE A 34 8.90 1.28 -1.55
CA ILE A 34 8.26 1.59 -2.83
C ILE A 34 6.74 1.73 -2.65
N ALA A 35 6.10 0.83 -1.91
CA ALA A 35 4.67 0.90 -1.65
C ALA A 35 4.29 2.17 -0.89
N TRP A 36 5.13 2.61 0.05
CA TRP A 36 4.91 3.86 0.78
C TRP A 36 5.09 5.09 -0.13
N LEU A 37 6.16 5.11 -0.93
CA LEU A 37 6.43 6.18 -1.91
C LEU A 37 5.38 6.28 -3.01
N ALA A 38 4.81 5.16 -3.46
CA ALA A 38 3.74 5.16 -4.46
C ALA A 38 2.36 5.43 -3.83
N GLY A 39 2.10 4.88 -2.64
CA GLY A 39 0.83 5.00 -1.95
C GLY A 39 0.53 6.42 -1.48
N PHE A 40 1.54 7.17 -1.02
CA PHE A 40 1.38 8.54 -0.54
C PHE A 40 0.86 9.53 -1.61
N PRO A 41 1.50 9.67 -2.80
CA PRO A 41 1.00 10.54 -3.86
C PRO A 41 -0.35 10.06 -4.40
N LEU A 42 -0.57 8.74 -4.46
CA LEU A 42 -1.85 8.18 -4.85
C LEU A 42 -2.95 8.61 -3.87
N LEU A 43 -2.74 8.45 -2.56
CA LEU A 43 -3.68 8.93 -1.54
C LEU A 43 -3.91 10.43 -1.63
N TYR A 44 -2.85 11.22 -1.82
CA TYR A 44 -2.95 12.68 -1.90
C TYR A 44 -3.83 13.14 -3.08
N ILE A 45 -3.69 12.50 -4.24
CA ILE A 45 -4.45 12.83 -5.44
C ILE A 45 -5.88 12.25 -5.36
N PHE A 46 -6.01 10.99 -4.96
CA PHE A 46 -7.28 10.28 -5.04
C PHE A 46 -8.20 10.54 -3.83
N ALA A 47 -7.68 10.84 -2.65
CA ALA A 47 -8.51 11.18 -1.49
C ALA A 47 -9.51 12.32 -1.75
N PRO A 48 -9.14 13.48 -2.32
CA PRO A 48 -10.11 14.54 -2.61
C PRO A 48 -11.09 14.14 -3.72
N ILE A 49 -10.64 13.34 -4.70
CA ILE A 49 -11.49 12.84 -5.79
C ILE A 49 -12.59 11.92 -5.22
N PHE A 50 -12.20 10.92 -4.44
CA PHE A 50 -13.15 10.00 -3.79
C PHE A 50 -14.10 10.75 -2.86
N LYS A 51 -13.61 11.71 -2.08
CA LYS A 51 -14.46 12.54 -1.23
C LYS A 51 -15.55 13.26 -2.04
N LYS A 52 -15.20 13.85 -3.19
CA LYS A 52 -16.18 14.51 -4.06
C LYS A 52 -17.20 13.53 -4.63
N ILE A 53 -16.76 12.37 -5.11
CA ILE A 53 -17.64 11.34 -5.70
C ILE A 53 -18.63 10.81 -4.65
N ILE A 54 -18.14 10.50 -3.44
CA ILE A 54 -18.97 9.98 -2.35
C ILE A 54 -20.04 11.01 -1.94
N ILE A 55 -19.66 12.29 -1.81
CA ILE A 55 -20.60 13.36 -1.47
C ILE A 55 -21.67 13.53 -2.57
N GLN A 56 -21.28 13.49 -3.84
CA GLN A 56 -22.24 13.53 -4.95
C GLN A 56 -23.18 12.33 -4.97
N SER A 57 -22.68 11.13 -4.66
CA SER A 57 -23.48 9.91 -4.62
C SER A 57 -24.49 9.88 -3.47
N LEU A 58 -24.16 10.52 -2.34
CA LEU A 58 -25.05 10.60 -1.17
C LEU A 58 -26.11 11.72 -1.28
N SER A 59 -25.90 12.69 -2.16
CA SER A 59 -26.83 13.80 -2.39
C SER A 59 -27.92 13.49 -3.42
N LYS A 60 -27.93 12.29 -4.00
CA LYS A 60 -28.86 11.82 -5.03
C LYS A 60 -29.84 10.81 -4.44
#